data_AF-A0A966YSH1-F1
#
_entry.id   AF-A0A966YSH1-F1
#
_cell.length_a   1.000
_cell.length_b   1.000
_cell.length_c   1.000
_cell.angle_alpha   90.00
_cell.angle_beta   90.00
_cell.angle_gamma   90.00
#
_symmetry.space_group_name_H-M   'P 1'
#
loop_
_entity.id
_entity.type
_entity.pdbx_description
1 polymer ?
#
loop_
_entity_poly.entity_id
_entity_poly.type
_entity_poly.pdbx_seq_one_letter_code
_entity_poly.pdbx_strand_id
1 'polypeptide(L)'
;MDVTPLDDLTFYDDIEGYCSTLSVVAGSPIGLHVSTKVDEFTVTVERWGAARELVWSSPEPIAGSYYPAPDNADSHGCDWPVILEIPTGEEWSSGFYLITLTATGAPEGRDVAHAGVVIRSAKQSASALFVLGTNTWNAYNTWGGCSLYTGGHEVSFRRPFTRGLLCREVTERDDRKARPVRWDEEPDPDGEIYQRYRGERALPAAIGSSGWFIHERRFVEWAEGAGYTFDYAISSDLAEVDGILDGYDLVVSVGHDEYWSAGQRNALEAFLERGGNLTSFSGNTMFWQVRLTDIGSMICYKYKGHTEDPALADGRTEEMSGMWADPLVNRPEASILGAG
;
A
#
# COMPACT_ATOMS: atom_id res chain seq x y z
N MET A 1 13.28 25.95 -18.69
CA MET A 1 12.81 25.75 -17.30
C MET A 1 13.04 24.29 -17.02
N ASP A 2 14.03 23.98 -16.20
CA ASP A 2 14.25 22.62 -15.71
C ASP A 2 12.98 22.19 -14.98
N VAL A 3 12.26 21.24 -15.58
CA VAL A 3 11.15 20.57 -14.91
C VAL A 3 11.81 19.54 -14.01
N THR A 4 12.01 19.88 -12.74
CA THR A 4 12.21 18.85 -11.70
C THR A 4 11.12 17.81 -11.92
N PRO A 5 11.43 16.52 -12.10
CA PRO A 5 10.40 15.52 -12.34
C PRO A 5 9.37 15.60 -11.20
N LEU A 6 8.12 15.94 -11.52
CA LEU A 6 6.98 16.03 -10.60
C LEU A 6 6.68 14.72 -9.82
N ASP A 7 7.52 13.70 -9.98
CA ASP A 7 7.30 12.36 -9.45
C ASP A 7 8.09 12.08 -8.17
N ASP A 8 9.17 12.83 -7.88
CA ASP A 8 9.84 12.81 -6.57
C ASP A 8 9.38 14.03 -5.75
N LEU A 9 8.48 13.78 -4.81
CA LEU A 9 7.86 14.77 -3.94
C LEU A 9 8.22 14.52 -2.46
N THR A 10 9.45 14.04 -2.22
CA THR A 10 9.98 13.85 -0.87
C THR A 10 9.99 15.17 -0.10
N PHE A 11 9.38 15.21 1.09
CA PHE A 11 9.16 16.43 1.89
C PHE A 11 8.40 17.55 1.15
N TYR A 12 7.44 17.18 0.29
CA TYR A 12 6.51 18.16 -0.28
C TYR A 12 5.67 18.82 0.82
N ASP A 13 5.16 18.02 1.75
CA ASP A 13 4.45 18.47 2.94
C ASP A 13 5.43 18.85 4.07
N ASP A 14 5.06 19.78 4.94
CA ASP A 14 5.88 20.19 6.09
C ASP A 14 5.78 19.20 7.27
N ILE A 15 5.01 18.13 7.10
CA ILE A 15 4.91 16.96 7.96
C ILE A 15 4.81 15.71 7.10
N GLU A 16 5.50 14.66 7.48
CA GLU A 16 5.42 13.34 6.84
C GLU A 16 5.56 12.25 7.90
N GLY A 17 5.00 11.07 7.65
CA GLY A 17 5.12 9.96 8.58
C GLY A 17 4.71 8.61 8.01
N TYR A 18 5.06 7.56 8.76
CA TYR A 18 4.79 6.17 8.42
C TYR A 18 4.66 5.32 9.69
N CYS A 19 3.99 4.18 9.57
CA CYS A 19 3.86 3.23 10.67
C CYS A 19 5.08 2.30 10.73
N SER A 20 5.47 1.85 11.92
CA SER A 20 6.57 0.88 12.09
C SER A 20 6.28 -0.44 11.39
N THR A 21 4.99 -0.80 11.25
CA THR A 21 4.49 -1.94 10.49
C THR A 21 3.24 -1.54 9.72
N LEU A 22 2.94 -2.23 8.63
CA LEU A 22 1.74 -2.00 7.81
C LEU A 22 0.54 -2.82 8.28
N SER A 23 0.73 -3.78 9.18
CA SER A 23 -0.35 -4.52 9.83
C SER A 23 -0.04 -4.86 11.28
N VAL A 24 -1.04 -4.74 12.14
CA VAL A 24 -1.02 -5.21 13.53
C VAL A 24 -2.30 -5.98 13.85
N VAL A 25 -2.27 -6.86 14.85
CA VAL A 25 -3.48 -7.48 15.40
C VAL A 25 -4.15 -6.49 16.35
N ALA A 26 -5.49 -6.44 16.36
CA ALA A 26 -6.26 -5.64 17.32
C ALA A 26 -5.77 -5.85 18.77
N GLY A 27 -5.57 -4.75 19.51
CA GLY A 27 -4.96 -4.75 20.84
C GLY A 27 -3.44 -4.52 20.85
N SER A 28 -2.75 -4.61 19.71
CA SER A 28 -1.31 -4.29 19.59
C SER A 28 -1.10 -2.82 19.21
N PRO A 29 -0.21 -2.07 19.88
CA PRO A 29 0.02 -0.67 19.57
C PRO A 29 0.66 -0.48 18.18
N ILE A 30 0.43 0.68 17.58
CA ILE A 30 1.04 1.10 16.31
C ILE A 30 2.12 2.13 16.62
N GLY A 31 3.38 1.77 16.35
CA GLY A 31 4.47 2.73 16.35
C GLY A 31 4.34 3.67 15.16
N LEU A 32 4.34 4.98 15.41
CA LEU A 32 4.27 6.02 14.40
C LEU A 32 5.58 6.81 14.36
N HIS A 33 6.14 6.94 13.16
CA HIS A 33 7.32 7.73 12.86
C HIS A 33 6.91 9.01 12.13
N VAL A 34 7.40 10.17 12.57
CA VAL A 34 7.05 11.47 11.97
C VAL A 34 8.29 12.33 11.88
N SER A 35 8.42 13.04 10.75
CA SER A 35 9.37 14.13 10.57
C SER A 35 8.61 15.37 10.17
N THR A 36 8.83 16.46 10.89
CA THR A 36 8.16 17.74 10.61
C THR A 36 9.03 18.93 10.99
N LYS A 37 8.86 20.03 10.26
CA LYS A 37 9.53 21.31 10.55
C LYS A 37 8.71 22.21 11.47
N VAL A 38 7.47 21.86 11.77
CA VAL A 38 6.63 22.63 12.71
C VAL A 38 6.85 22.16 14.14
N ASP A 39 6.53 23.04 15.09
CA ASP A 39 6.73 22.77 16.52
C ASP A 39 5.72 21.76 17.09
N GLU A 40 4.51 21.70 16.54
CA GLU A 40 3.42 20.86 17.04
C GLU A 40 2.52 20.34 15.91
N PHE A 41 2.01 19.12 16.08
CA PHE A 41 1.02 18.53 15.18
C PHE A 41 0.02 17.67 15.97
N THR A 42 -1.09 17.31 15.32
CA THR A 42 -2.10 16.41 15.90
C THR A 42 -2.25 15.17 15.03
N VAL A 43 -2.80 14.11 15.62
CA VAL A 43 -3.02 12.83 14.93
C VAL A 43 -4.47 12.39 15.11
N THR A 44 -5.09 11.97 14.02
CA THR A 44 -6.39 11.29 14.05
C THR A 44 -6.28 9.95 13.34
N VAL A 45 -7.05 8.98 13.80
CA VAL A 45 -7.12 7.64 13.20
C VAL A 45 -8.56 7.32 12.88
N GLU A 46 -8.81 6.99 11.61
CA GLU A 46 -10.13 6.67 11.09
C GLU A 46 -10.13 5.26 10.51
N ARG A 47 -11.07 4.40 10.93
CA ARG A 47 -11.37 3.17 10.19
C ARG A 47 -12.06 3.58 8.89
N TRP A 48 -11.54 3.14 7.75
CA TRP A 48 -12.12 3.44 6.45
C TRP A 48 -12.83 2.22 5.89
N GLY A 49 -14.13 2.15 6.16
CA GLY A 49 -15.02 1.10 5.68
C GLY A 49 -16.05 1.65 4.69
N ALA A 50 -17.32 1.27 4.87
CA ALA A 50 -18.47 1.89 4.20
C ALA A 50 -18.49 3.43 4.33
N ALA A 51 -18.04 3.92 5.49
CA ALA A 51 -17.80 5.32 5.79
C ALA A 51 -16.48 5.42 6.59
N ARG A 52 -16.00 6.66 6.78
CA ARG A 52 -14.93 6.92 7.73
C ARG A 52 -15.49 7.02 9.14
N GLU A 53 -14.88 6.29 10.06
CA GLU A 53 -15.21 6.33 11.49
C GLU A 53 -13.97 6.74 12.28
N LEU A 54 -14.03 7.88 12.96
CA LEU A 54 -12.97 8.31 13.88
C LEU A 54 -12.94 7.36 15.08
N VAL A 55 -11.84 6.61 15.22
CA VAL A 55 -11.64 5.66 16.31
C VAL A 55 -10.71 6.21 17.40
N TRP A 56 -9.84 7.15 17.05
CA TRP A 56 -8.89 7.72 18.00
C TRP A 56 -8.37 9.09 17.54
N SER A 57 -8.04 9.94 18.50
CA SER A 57 -7.34 11.22 18.28
C SER A 57 -6.32 11.45 19.39
N SER A 58 -5.20 12.09 19.06
CA SER A 58 -4.23 12.54 20.06
C SER A 58 -4.92 13.46 21.08
N PRO A 59 -4.82 13.19 22.39
CA PRO A 59 -5.52 13.99 23.41
C PRO A 59 -4.98 15.42 23.51
N GLU A 60 -3.71 15.62 23.17
CA GLU A 60 -3.02 16.91 23.17
C GLU A 60 -2.14 17.00 21.91
N PRO A 61 -1.73 18.21 21.47
CA PRO A 61 -0.72 18.37 20.42
C PRO A 61 0.59 17.65 20.77
N ILE A 62 1.23 17.07 19.76
CA ILE A 62 2.47 16.32 19.87
C ILE A 62 3.61 17.21 19.40
N ALA A 63 4.71 17.23 20.17
CA ALA A 63 5.90 17.98 19.80
C ALA A 63 6.50 17.47 18.49
N GLY A 64 6.70 18.38 17.54
CA GLY A 64 7.33 18.11 16.26
C GLY A 64 8.85 18.03 16.37
N SER A 65 9.45 17.25 15.47
CA SER A 65 10.90 17.16 15.33
C SER A 65 11.23 16.84 13.87
N TYR A 66 12.26 17.51 13.35
CA TYR A 66 12.71 17.30 11.98
C TYR A 66 13.81 16.26 11.93
N TYR A 67 13.57 15.19 11.17
CA TYR A 67 14.54 14.16 10.84
C TYR A 67 14.72 14.14 9.31
N PRO A 68 15.92 14.38 8.77
CA PRO A 68 16.14 14.31 7.33
C PRO A 68 15.90 12.87 6.83
N ALA A 69 15.50 12.73 5.56
CA ALA A 69 15.50 11.44 4.89
C ALA A 69 16.95 11.08 4.50
N PRO A 70 17.41 9.85 4.77
CA PRO A 70 18.69 9.38 4.24
C PRO A 70 18.63 9.21 2.71
N ASP A 71 19.78 9.23 2.05
CA ASP A 71 19.88 9.13 0.57
C ASP A 71 19.32 7.81 0.02
N ASN A 72 19.26 6.77 0.84
CA ASN A 72 18.73 5.43 0.52
C ASN A 72 17.40 5.14 1.22
N ALA A 73 16.64 6.18 1.59
CA ALA A 73 15.36 6.00 2.28
C ALA A 73 14.37 5.14 1.48
N ASP A 74 14.46 5.22 0.15
CA ASP A 74 13.67 4.42 -0.77
C ASP A 74 13.80 2.91 -0.61
N SER A 75 14.99 2.43 -0.29
CA SER A 75 15.38 1.01 -0.28
C SER A 75 15.61 0.48 1.12
N HIS A 76 16.12 1.30 2.04
CA HIS A 76 16.48 0.90 3.40
C HIS A 76 15.58 1.51 4.48
N GLY A 77 14.72 2.47 4.11
CA GLY A 77 13.82 3.16 5.03
C GLY A 77 14.43 4.40 5.66
N CYS A 78 13.61 5.14 6.39
CA CYS A 78 14.00 6.45 6.95
C CYS A 78 14.79 6.36 8.26
N ASP A 79 14.61 5.27 9.02
CA ASP A 79 15.13 5.07 10.37
C ASP A 79 14.84 6.24 11.34
N TRP A 80 13.76 6.98 11.10
CA TRP A 80 13.24 7.98 12.04
C TRP A 80 12.84 7.31 13.36
N PRO A 81 12.92 7.99 14.51
CA PRO A 81 12.45 7.42 15.78
C PRO A 81 10.93 7.26 15.79
N VAL A 82 10.44 6.31 16.58
CA VAL A 82 9.02 6.26 16.95
C VAL A 82 8.75 7.42 17.89
N ILE A 83 7.86 8.32 17.49
CA ILE A 83 7.51 9.52 18.25
C ILE A 83 6.21 9.34 19.05
N LEU A 84 5.38 8.38 18.64
CA LEU A 84 4.07 8.11 19.22
C LEU A 84 3.75 6.62 19.08
N GLU A 85 3.28 6.02 20.16
CA GLU A 85 2.63 4.71 20.14
C GLU A 85 1.12 4.94 20.20
N ILE A 86 0.41 4.64 19.10
CA ILE A 86 -1.04 4.74 19.06
C ILE A 86 -1.62 3.46 19.66
N PRO A 87 -2.39 3.54 20.76
CA PRO A 87 -3.03 2.36 21.32
C PRO A 87 -4.12 1.86 20.38
N THR A 88 -4.13 0.56 20.10
CA THR A 88 -5.29 -0.09 19.47
C THR A 88 -6.04 -0.87 20.54
N GLY A 89 -7.36 -0.70 20.61
CA GLY A 89 -8.20 -1.46 21.53
C GLY A 89 -8.61 -2.81 20.95
N GLU A 90 -9.04 -3.75 21.79
CA GLU A 90 -9.60 -5.03 21.33
C GLU A 90 -10.93 -4.85 20.56
N GLU A 91 -11.60 -3.72 20.74
CA GLU A 91 -12.82 -3.32 20.04
C GLU A 91 -12.59 -2.83 18.60
N TRP A 92 -11.34 -2.57 18.22
CA TRP A 92 -11.01 -2.11 16.88
C TRP A 92 -11.30 -3.23 15.88
N SER A 93 -12.30 -3.02 15.05
CA SER A 93 -12.72 -4.00 14.04
C SER A 93 -11.66 -4.15 12.96
N SER A 94 -11.56 -5.34 12.36
CA SER A 94 -10.61 -5.53 11.26
C SER A 94 -10.89 -4.57 10.09
N GLY A 95 -9.85 -4.03 9.46
CA GLY A 95 -10.00 -3.02 8.42
C GLY A 95 -8.72 -2.25 8.09
N PHE A 96 -8.81 -1.40 7.08
CA PHE A 96 -7.82 -0.35 6.82
C PHE A 96 -8.10 0.87 7.70
N TYR A 97 -7.05 1.40 8.32
CA TYR A 97 -7.09 2.57 9.18
C TYR A 97 -6.19 3.64 8.59
N LEU A 98 -6.79 4.79 8.29
CA LEU A 98 -6.08 5.98 7.84
C LEU A 98 -5.62 6.77 9.07
N ILE A 99 -4.34 7.10 9.12
CA ILE A 99 -3.75 7.96 10.13
C ILE A 99 -3.47 9.30 9.47
N THR A 100 -4.13 10.36 9.94
CA THR A 100 -3.97 11.72 9.42
C THR A 100 -3.14 12.53 10.41
N LEU A 101 -2.02 13.07 9.92
CA LEU A 101 -1.14 13.98 10.63
C LEU A 101 -1.47 15.41 10.22
N THR A 102 -1.69 16.31 11.17
CA THR A 102 -2.00 17.72 10.87
C THR A 102 -1.03 18.64 11.61
N ALA A 103 -0.13 19.27 10.84
CA ALA A 103 0.89 20.20 11.30
C ALA A 103 0.29 21.58 11.60
N THR A 104 0.39 22.01 12.85
CA THR A 104 -0.15 23.30 13.27
C THR A 104 0.76 24.43 12.80
N GLY A 105 0.21 25.39 12.04
CA GLY A 105 0.96 26.55 11.55
C GLY A 105 1.80 26.32 10.28
N ALA A 106 1.72 25.12 9.69
CA ALA A 106 2.26 24.89 8.34
C ALA A 106 1.45 25.67 7.28
N PRO A 107 2.04 25.98 6.11
CA PRO A 107 1.31 26.59 5.00
C PRO A 107 0.13 25.72 4.55
N GLU A 108 -0.98 26.39 4.16
CA GLU A 108 -2.17 25.71 3.64
C GLU A 108 -1.80 24.78 2.49
N GLY A 109 -2.28 23.54 2.56
CA GLY A 109 -2.04 22.52 1.55
C GLY A 109 -0.72 21.76 1.72
N ARG A 110 0.12 22.16 2.70
CA ARG A 110 1.37 21.50 3.10
C ARG A 110 1.34 21.00 4.55
N ASP A 111 0.17 21.07 5.18
CA ASP A 111 -0.06 20.86 6.61
C ASP A 111 -0.58 19.46 6.93
N VAL A 112 -0.85 18.62 5.93
CA VAL A 112 -1.44 17.30 6.12
C VAL A 112 -0.63 16.21 5.43
N ALA A 113 -0.33 15.14 6.17
CA ALA A 113 0.19 13.89 5.64
C ALA A 113 -0.59 12.69 6.16
N HIS A 114 -0.44 11.56 5.45
CA HIS A 114 -1.18 10.34 5.76
C HIS A 114 -0.23 9.15 5.90
N ALA A 115 -0.46 8.36 6.95
CA ALA A 115 0.01 7.00 7.06
C ALA A 115 -1.19 6.04 7.04
N GLY A 116 -0.93 4.75 6.88
CA GLY A 116 -1.98 3.73 6.85
C GLY A 116 -1.50 2.44 7.48
N VAL A 117 -2.44 1.73 8.11
CA VAL A 117 -2.20 0.44 8.76
C VAL A 117 -3.44 -0.43 8.63
N VAL A 118 -3.25 -1.74 8.51
CA VAL A 118 -4.32 -2.72 8.57
C VAL A 118 -4.39 -3.32 9.97
N ILE A 119 -5.56 -3.23 10.58
CA ILE A 119 -5.85 -3.97 11.81
C ILE A 119 -6.39 -5.34 11.42
N ARG A 120 -5.63 -6.38 11.73
CA ARG A 120 -6.06 -7.78 11.62
C ARG A 120 -6.96 -8.14 12.78
N SER A 121 -7.93 -9.02 12.51
CA SER A 121 -8.76 -9.54 13.58
C SER A 121 -7.95 -10.46 14.51
N ALA A 122 -8.11 -10.27 15.83
CA ALA A 122 -7.51 -11.17 16.82
C ALA A 122 -8.20 -12.55 16.84
N LYS A 123 -9.46 -12.60 16.39
CA LYS A 123 -10.26 -13.82 16.21
C LYS A 123 -11.10 -13.65 14.96
N GLN A 124 -11.11 -14.65 14.08
CA GLN A 124 -11.91 -14.61 12.86
C GLN A 124 -13.33 -14.10 13.12
N SER A 125 -13.71 -13.03 12.41
CA SER A 125 -15.00 -12.36 12.52
C SER A 125 -15.82 -12.48 11.23
N ALA A 126 -15.19 -12.87 10.12
CA ALA A 126 -15.84 -13.09 8.83
C ALA A 126 -15.37 -14.41 8.17
N SER A 127 -16.13 -14.91 7.19
CA SER A 127 -15.72 -16.07 6.38
C SER A 127 -14.75 -15.70 5.25
N ALA A 128 -14.61 -14.41 4.94
CA ALA A 128 -13.74 -13.92 3.87
C ALA A 128 -12.59 -13.06 4.43
N LEU A 129 -11.38 -13.29 3.93
CA LEU A 129 -10.21 -12.47 4.18
C LEU A 129 -9.93 -11.58 2.96
N PHE A 130 -9.99 -10.26 3.15
CA PHE A 130 -9.58 -9.29 2.16
C PHE A 130 -8.10 -8.92 2.34
N VAL A 131 -7.28 -9.29 1.37
CA VAL A 131 -5.85 -8.99 1.33
C VAL A 131 -5.60 -7.70 0.54
N LEU A 132 -5.04 -6.68 1.19
CA LEU A 132 -4.64 -5.42 0.55
C LEU A 132 -3.25 -5.55 -0.09
N GLY A 133 -3.12 -5.06 -1.33
CA GLY A 133 -1.91 -5.18 -2.16
C GLY A 133 -0.76 -4.25 -1.76
N THR A 134 -0.40 -4.19 -0.48
CA THR A 134 0.60 -3.25 0.07
C THR A 134 2.00 -3.40 -0.52
N ASN A 135 2.39 -4.60 -0.98
CA ASN A 135 3.60 -4.79 -1.77
C ASN A 135 3.55 -3.93 -3.04
N THR A 136 2.42 -3.94 -3.75
CA THR A 136 2.18 -3.11 -4.94
C THR A 136 2.12 -1.63 -4.59
N TRP A 137 1.59 -1.25 -3.43
CA TRP A 137 1.64 0.15 -3.00
C TRP A 137 3.10 0.62 -2.85
N ASN A 138 3.96 -0.20 -2.24
CA ASN A 138 5.38 0.12 -2.06
C ASN A 138 6.20 0.04 -3.35
N ALA A 139 5.87 -0.87 -4.28
CA ALA A 139 6.48 -0.93 -5.60
C ALA A 139 6.35 0.37 -6.39
N TYR A 140 5.21 1.06 -6.21
CA TYR A 140 4.88 2.31 -6.87
C TYR A 140 5.19 3.56 -6.02
N ASN A 141 5.60 3.38 -4.76
CA ASN A 141 5.88 4.50 -3.88
C ASN A 141 7.18 5.22 -4.32
N THR A 142 7.04 6.48 -4.73
CA THR A 142 8.16 7.34 -5.19
C THR A 142 8.72 8.24 -4.10
N TRP A 143 8.23 8.12 -2.87
CA TRP A 143 8.75 8.91 -1.76
C TRP A 143 10.16 8.40 -1.36
N GLY A 144 11.07 9.34 -1.11
CA GLY A 144 12.42 9.05 -0.60
C GLY A 144 13.41 8.57 -1.65
N GLY A 145 13.11 8.75 -2.94
CA GLY A 145 13.96 8.35 -4.06
C GLY A 145 13.26 7.45 -5.08
N CYS A 146 13.82 6.27 -5.34
CA CYS A 146 13.31 5.38 -6.37
C CYS A 146 12.09 4.54 -5.93
N SER A 147 11.37 4.11 -6.95
CA SER A 147 10.36 3.06 -6.92
C SER A 147 10.82 1.95 -7.87
N LEU A 148 10.08 0.83 -7.91
CA LEU A 148 10.31 -0.24 -8.90
C LEU A 148 9.96 0.17 -10.35
N TYR A 149 9.53 1.42 -10.55
CA TYR A 149 9.25 2.02 -11.86
C TYR A 149 10.15 3.20 -12.19
N THR A 150 10.92 3.69 -11.22
CA THR A 150 11.83 4.86 -11.39
C THR A 150 13.29 4.51 -11.17
N GLY A 151 13.64 3.21 -11.21
CA GLY A 151 15.03 2.73 -11.24
C GLY A 151 15.46 1.88 -10.04
N GLY A 152 14.59 1.72 -9.04
CA GLY A 152 14.84 0.87 -7.88
C GLY A 152 14.67 -0.62 -8.22
N HIS A 153 15.47 -1.45 -7.59
CA HIS A 153 15.30 -2.92 -7.55
C HIS A 153 15.04 -3.43 -6.13
N GLU A 154 15.12 -2.55 -5.14
CA GLU A 154 14.75 -2.80 -3.75
C GLU A 154 13.98 -1.58 -3.23
N VAL A 155 12.87 -1.82 -2.55
CA VAL A 155 12.02 -0.76 -1.98
C VAL A 155 11.65 -1.07 -0.54
N SER A 156 11.77 -0.09 0.36
CA SER A 156 11.47 -0.19 1.78
C SER A 156 9.98 0.05 2.05
N PHE A 157 9.47 -0.66 3.06
CA PHE A 157 8.15 -0.42 3.66
C PHE A 157 8.23 0.54 4.85
N ARG A 158 9.44 0.85 5.34
CA ARG A 158 9.72 1.74 6.49
C ARG A 158 9.96 3.19 6.04
N ARG A 159 9.05 3.71 5.23
CA ARG A 159 9.07 5.08 4.68
C ARG A 159 7.65 5.62 4.46
N PRO A 160 7.44 6.95 4.45
CA PRO A 160 6.17 7.55 4.08
C PRO A 160 5.67 7.08 2.71
N PHE A 161 4.34 7.00 2.58
CA PHE A 161 3.72 6.87 1.26
C PHE A 161 3.67 8.24 0.59
N THR A 162 3.93 8.25 -0.71
CA THR A 162 3.83 9.48 -1.50
C THR A 162 2.44 10.11 -1.42
N ARG A 163 2.38 11.44 -1.48
CA ARG A 163 1.16 12.23 -1.34
C ARG A 163 0.06 11.74 -2.28
N GLY A 164 -1.15 11.54 -1.76
CA GLY A 164 -2.31 11.14 -2.54
C GLY A 164 -2.43 9.64 -2.84
N LEU A 165 -1.47 8.81 -2.41
CA LEU A 165 -1.55 7.35 -2.57
C LEU A 165 -2.60 6.73 -1.63
N LEU A 166 -2.64 7.17 -0.38
CA LEU A 166 -3.59 6.70 0.63
C LEU A 166 -4.86 7.55 0.68
N CYS A 167 -4.74 8.87 0.58
CA CYS A 167 -5.86 9.79 0.72
C CYS A 167 -5.62 11.05 -0.11
N ARG A 168 -6.64 11.51 -0.82
CA ARG A 168 -6.67 12.77 -1.57
C ARG A 168 -8.12 13.25 -1.72
N GLU A 169 -8.28 14.45 -2.27
CA GLU A 169 -9.60 15.00 -2.58
C GLU A 169 -10.35 14.11 -3.58
N VAL A 170 -11.55 13.68 -3.22
CA VAL A 170 -12.47 13.00 -4.13
C VAL A 170 -13.06 14.04 -5.07
N THR A 171 -12.92 13.80 -6.36
CA THR A 171 -13.54 14.61 -7.41
C THR A 171 -14.25 13.68 -8.39
N GLU A 172 -15.04 14.23 -9.31
CA GLU A 172 -15.64 13.42 -10.37
C GLU A 172 -14.59 12.74 -11.27
N ARG A 173 -13.32 13.16 -11.22
CA ARG A 173 -12.21 12.79 -12.12
C ARG A 173 -10.90 12.50 -11.37
N ASP A 174 -11.00 11.82 -10.24
CA ASP A 174 -9.86 11.45 -9.42
C ASP A 174 -9.18 10.14 -9.87
N ASP A 175 -9.56 9.59 -11.02
CA ASP A 175 -9.07 8.33 -11.57
C ASP A 175 -8.33 8.46 -12.91
N ARG A 176 -7.30 7.63 -13.08
CA ARG A 176 -6.36 7.70 -14.22
C ARG A 176 -6.99 7.33 -15.56
N LYS A 177 -8.02 6.50 -15.55
CA LYS A 177 -8.59 5.84 -16.74
C LYS A 177 -10.10 5.64 -16.64
N ALA A 178 -10.84 6.63 -16.13
CA ALA A 178 -12.30 6.59 -16.22
C ALA A 178 -12.70 6.51 -17.70
N ARG A 179 -13.35 5.40 -18.08
CA ARG A 179 -14.31 5.50 -19.19
C ARG A 179 -15.49 6.33 -18.68
N PRO A 180 -16.14 7.13 -19.54
CA PRO A 180 -17.43 7.71 -19.22
C PRO A 180 -18.35 6.62 -18.65
N VAL A 181 -18.71 6.72 -17.38
CA VAL A 181 -19.65 5.80 -16.73
C VAL A 181 -21.08 6.31 -16.85
N ARG A 182 -21.27 7.56 -17.26
CA ARG A 182 -22.56 8.20 -17.57
C ARG A 182 -22.64 8.59 -19.05
N TRP A 183 -23.86 8.64 -19.58
CA TRP A 183 -24.11 8.88 -21.00
C TRP A 183 -23.68 10.29 -21.48
N ASP A 184 -23.65 11.26 -20.57
CA ASP A 184 -23.33 12.68 -20.85
C ASP A 184 -21.93 13.09 -20.35
N GLU A 185 -21.10 12.11 -20.03
CA GLU A 185 -19.80 12.33 -19.41
C GLU A 185 -18.70 12.48 -20.48
N GLU A 186 -17.97 13.59 -20.42
CA GLU A 186 -16.86 13.85 -21.35
C GLU A 186 -15.76 12.78 -21.17
N PRO A 187 -15.36 12.05 -22.21
CA PRO A 187 -14.26 11.09 -22.08
C PRO A 187 -12.94 11.83 -21.82
N ASP A 188 -12.03 11.21 -21.07
CA ASP A 188 -10.64 11.65 -20.93
C ASP A 188 -9.70 10.67 -21.69
N PRO A 189 -9.82 10.57 -23.03
CA PRO A 189 -9.11 9.54 -23.79
C PRO A 189 -7.59 9.71 -23.73
N ASP A 190 -7.13 10.95 -23.59
CA ASP A 190 -5.73 11.33 -23.55
C ASP A 190 -5.19 11.44 -22.11
N GLY A 191 -6.06 11.33 -21.10
CA GLY A 191 -5.71 11.44 -19.69
C GLY A 191 -5.39 12.87 -19.23
N GLU A 192 -5.66 13.90 -20.05
CA GLU A 192 -5.32 15.29 -19.77
C GLU A 192 -6.05 15.84 -18.54
N ILE A 193 -7.31 15.43 -18.32
CA ILE A 193 -8.08 15.85 -17.15
C ILE A 193 -7.42 15.31 -15.89
N TYR A 194 -7.08 14.01 -15.89
CA TYR A 194 -6.35 13.40 -14.79
C TYR A 194 -4.95 14.02 -14.58
N GLN A 195 -4.19 14.27 -15.66
CA GLN A 195 -2.88 14.92 -15.58
C GLN A 195 -2.98 16.33 -14.97
N ARG A 196 -4.03 17.09 -15.31
CA ARG A 196 -4.29 18.41 -14.72
C ARG A 196 -4.66 18.31 -13.25
N TYR A 197 -5.59 17.42 -12.90
CA TYR A 197 -6.00 17.17 -11.51
C TYR A 197 -4.79 16.91 -10.61
N ARG A 198 -3.89 16.01 -11.02
CA ARG A 198 -2.69 15.70 -10.24
C ARG A 198 -1.68 16.85 -10.25
N GLY A 199 -1.49 17.53 -11.38
CA GLY A 199 -0.51 18.61 -11.52
C GLY A 199 -0.84 19.82 -10.67
N GLU A 200 -2.11 20.23 -10.65
CA GLU A 200 -2.61 21.34 -9.84
C GLU A 200 -2.52 21.07 -8.33
N ARG A 201 -2.47 19.81 -7.93
CA ARG A 201 -2.43 19.37 -6.52
C ARG A 201 -1.06 18.84 -6.09
N ALA A 202 -0.07 18.93 -6.97
CA ALA A 202 1.26 18.36 -6.79
C ALA A 202 1.19 16.88 -6.33
N LEU A 203 0.51 16.05 -7.12
CA LEU A 203 0.41 14.63 -6.88
C LEU A 203 1.27 13.86 -7.91
N PRO A 204 2.04 12.84 -7.47
CA PRO A 204 2.89 12.05 -8.37
C PRO A 204 2.08 11.26 -9.39
N ALA A 205 2.68 10.87 -10.52
CA ALA A 205 1.99 10.03 -11.51
C ALA A 205 1.57 8.66 -10.95
N ALA A 206 2.31 8.13 -9.97
CA ALA A 206 2.09 6.81 -9.36
C ALA A 206 0.70 6.63 -8.74
N ILE A 207 0.07 7.73 -8.27
CA ILE A 207 -1.21 7.71 -7.55
C ILE A 207 -2.39 7.16 -8.39
N GLY A 208 -2.19 7.02 -9.70
CA GLY A 208 -3.16 6.49 -10.65
C GLY A 208 -2.91 5.03 -11.02
N SER A 209 -1.88 4.42 -10.45
CA SER A 209 -1.45 3.05 -10.75
C SER A 209 -1.64 2.13 -9.56
N SER A 210 -1.55 2.66 -8.35
CA SER A 210 -1.55 1.89 -7.11
C SER A 210 -2.08 2.74 -5.94
N GLY A 211 -2.33 2.09 -4.81
CA GLY A 211 -2.71 2.72 -3.55
C GLY A 211 -4.18 2.54 -3.18
N TRP A 212 -4.42 2.56 -1.86
CA TRP A 212 -5.74 2.45 -1.25
C TRP A 212 -6.79 3.34 -1.92
N PHE A 213 -6.46 4.62 -2.14
CA PHE A 213 -7.45 5.61 -2.57
C PHE A 213 -8.08 5.29 -3.92
N ILE A 214 -7.27 4.84 -4.88
CA ILE A 214 -7.70 4.66 -6.27
C ILE A 214 -8.37 3.29 -6.48
N HIS A 215 -7.94 2.28 -5.73
CA HIS A 215 -8.35 0.89 -5.91
C HIS A 215 -9.21 0.38 -4.76
N GLU A 216 -8.61 -0.19 -3.71
CA GLU A 216 -9.29 -1.00 -2.70
C GLU A 216 -10.38 -0.24 -1.95
N ARG A 217 -10.18 1.06 -1.69
CA ARG A 217 -11.18 1.94 -1.04
C ARG A 217 -12.55 1.85 -1.71
N ARG A 218 -12.62 1.94 -3.04
CA ARG A 218 -13.91 2.00 -3.76
C ARG A 218 -14.69 0.71 -3.59
N PHE A 219 -13.98 -0.42 -3.60
CA PHE A 219 -14.60 -1.72 -3.34
C PHE A 219 -15.05 -1.84 -1.89
N VAL A 220 -14.23 -1.42 -0.92
CA VAL A 220 -14.58 -1.46 0.51
C VAL A 220 -15.82 -0.61 0.80
N GLU A 221 -15.84 0.65 0.34
CA GLU A 221 -16.96 1.56 0.53
C GLU A 221 -18.27 0.96 -0.02
N TRP A 222 -18.23 0.36 -1.20
CA TRP A 222 -19.38 -0.34 -1.79
C TRP A 222 -19.74 -1.62 -1.03
N ALA A 223 -18.76 -2.49 -0.77
CA ALA A 223 -19.00 -3.84 -0.27
C ALA A 223 -19.51 -3.80 1.18
N GLU A 224 -18.85 -3.05 2.06
CA GLU A 224 -19.32 -2.87 3.43
C GLU A 224 -20.65 -2.09 3.46
N GLY A 225 -20.83 -1.09 2.58
CA GLY A 225 -22.10 -0.37 2.45
C GLY A 225 -23.27 -1.25 1.99
N ALA A 226 -22.98 -2.33 1.26
CA ALA A 226 -23.94 -3.35 0.86
C ALA A 226 -24.12 -4.47 1.91
N GLY A 227 -23.39 -4.42 3.03
CA GLY A 227 -23.48 -5.39 4.13
C GLY A 227 -22.58 -6.62 3.99
N TYR A 228 -21.61 -6.62 3.08
CA TYR A 228 -20.58 -7.65 3.04
C TYR A 228 -19.55 -7.41 4.15
N THR A 229 -19.09 -8.48 4.79
CA THR A 229 -18.15 -8.44 5.92
C THR A 229 -16.87 -9.17 5.59
N PHE A 230 -15.72 -8.59 5.98
CA PHE A 230 -14.39 -9.13 5.75
C PHE A 230 -13.54 -8.97 7.01
N ASP A 231 -12.67 -9.94 7.26
CA ASP A 231 -11.43 -9.68 7.98
C ASP A 231 -10.40 -9.17 6.97
N TYR A 232 -9.43 -8.38 7.42
CA TYR A 232 -8.44 -7.74 6.56
C TYR A 232 -7.03 -8.21 6.92
N ALA A 233 -6.20 -8.38 5.90
CA ALA A 233 -4.76 -8.59 6.01
C ALA A 233 -4.04 -7.76 4.94
N ILE A 234 -2.73 -7.58 5.09
CA ILE A 234 -1.89 -7.07 4.01
C ILE A 234 -1.25 -8.23 3.25
N SER A 235 -0.80 -7.94 2.04
CA SER A 235 -0.16 -8.92 1.18
C SER A 235 0.97 -9.69 1.90
N SER A 236 1.89 -9.03 2.62
CA SER A 236 3.01 -9.71 3.31
C SER A 236 2.58 -10.62 4.47
N ASP A 237 1.42 -10.38 5.10
CA ASP A 237 0.89 -11.25 6.16
C ASP A 237 0.71 -12.69 5.66
N LEU A 238 0.39 -12.88 4.37
CA LEU A 238 0.23 -14.21 3.76
C LEU A 238 1.52 -15.05 3.83
N ALA A 239 2.70 -14.42 3.90
CA ALA A 239 3.97 -15.10 4.09
C ALA A 239 4.47 -15.09 5.54
N GLU A 240 4.12 -14.05 6.30
CA GLU A 240 4.74 -13.75 7.60
C GLU A 240 3.91 -14.24 8.79
N VAL A 241 2.62 -14.48 8.61
CA VAL A 241 1.70 -14.87 9.68
C VAL A 241 1.25 -16.31 9.48
N ASP A 242 1.75 -17.19 10.36
CA ASP A 242 1.34 -18.60 10.39
C ASP A 242 -0.18 -18.72 10.56
N GLY A 243 -0.81 -19.56 9.73
CA GLY A 243 -2.24 -19.83 9.82
C GLY A 243 -3.16 -18.65 9.48
N ILE A 244 -2.65 -17.59 8.84
CA ILE A 244 -3.46 -16.41 8.48
C ILE A 244 -4.68 -16.73 7.60
N LEU A 245 -4.65 -17.84 6.87
CA LEU A 245 -5.73 -18.33 6.03
C LEU A 245 -6.58 -19.43 6.70
N ASP A 246 -6.35 -19.73 7.98
CA ASP A 246 -7.10 -20.76 8.69
C ASP A 246 -8.51 -20.26 9.04
N GLY A 247 -9.50 -21.11 8.80
CA GLY A 247 -10.91 -20.83 9.09
C GLY A 247 -11.65 -19.99 8.05
N TYR A 248 -10.96 -19.31 7.14
CA TYR A 248 -11.58 -18.59 6.03
C TYR A 248 -12.03 -19.52 4.90
N ASP A 249 -13.12 -19.14 4.22
CA ASP A 249 -13.64 -19.83 3.04
C ASP A 249 -13.19 -19.16 1.73
N LEU A 250 -12.87 -17.86 1.80
CA LEU A 250 -12.61 -17.00 0.65
C LEU A 250 -11.47 -16.02 0.91
N VAL A 251 -10.54 -15.92 -0.02
CA VAL A 251 -9.58 -14.81 -0.14
C VAL A 251 -10.07 -13.85 -1.22
N VAL A 252 -10.05 -12.56 -0.91
CA VAL A 252 -10.46 -11.47 -1.81
C VAL A 252 -9.23 -10.61 -2.11
N SER A 253 -8.95 -10.39 -3.38
CA SER A 253 -7.95 -9.42 -3.87
C SER A 253 -8.61 -8.47 -4.88
N VAL A 254 -8.29 -7.18 -4.82
CA VAL A 254 -9.00 -6.11 -5.55
C VAL A 254 -8.01 -5.11 -6.15
N GLY A 255 -8.33 -4.58 -7.32
CA GLY A 255 -7.63 -3.44 -7.89
C GLY A 255 -6.34 -3.83 -8.58
N HIS A 256 -5.18 -3.61 -7.94
CA HIS A 256 -3.88 -3.87 -8.54
C HIS A 256 -2.92 -4.55 -7.56
N ASP A 257 -2.90 -5.88 -7.61
CA ASP A 257 -2.15 -6.72 -6.67
C ASP A 257 -1.02 -7.48 -7.41
N GLU A 258 -0.07 -6.70 -7.93
CA GLU A 258 0.94 -7.10 -8.92
C GLU A 258 2.14 -7.87 -8.33
N TYR A 259 2.57 -7.54 -7.10
CA TYR A 259 3.84 -8.00 -6.53
C TYR A 259 3.66 -9.04 -5.41
N TRP A 260 4.05 -10.28 -5.69
CA TRP A 260 3.85 -11.43 -4.81
C TRP A 260 5.13 -12.20 -4.56
N SER A 261 5.42 -12.49 -3.30
CA SER A 261 6.52 -13.37 -2.91
C SER A 261 6.12 -14.83 -3.02
N ALA A 262 7.11 -15.71 -3.09
CA ALA A 262 6.88 -17.14 -3.11
C ALA A 262 6.13 -17.63 -1.85
N GLY A 263 6.44 -17.09 -0.67
CA GLY A 263 5.73 -17.42 0.56
C GLY A 263 4.23 -17.11 0.48
N GLN A 264 3.88 -15.91 -0.01
CA GLN A 264 2.49 -15.48 -0.15
C GLN A 264 1.73 -16.39 -1.13
N ARG A 265 2.36 -16.69 -2.27
CA ARG A 265 1.75 -17.55 -3.29
C ARG A 265 1.61 -18.99 -2.80
N ASN A 266 2.61 -19.53 -2.09
CA ASN A 266 2.55 -20.86 -1.48
C ASN A 266 1.39 -20.98 -0.49
N ALA A 267 1.20 -19.97 0.37
CA ALA A 267 0.11 -19.96 1.33
C ALA A 267 -1.26 -20.00 0.64
N LEU A 268 -1.43 -19.22 -0.44
CA LEU A 268 -2.65 -19.21 -1.22
C LEU A 268 -2.87 -20.52 -1.98
N GLU A 269 -1.86 -21.07 -2.65
CA GLU A 269 -1.99 -22.35 -3.35
C GLU A 269 -2.38 -23.47 -2.39
N ALA A 270 -1.72 -23.56 -1.23
CA ALA A 270 -2.08 -24.51 -0.19
C ALA A 270 -3.51 -24.29 0.33
N PHE A 271 -4.02 -23.06 0.30
CA PHE A 271 -5.40 -22.72 0.67
C PHE A 271 -6.41 -23.20 -0.37
N LEU A 272 -6.10 -23.02 -1.65
CA LEU A 272 -6.93 -23.53 -2.74
C LEU A 272 -6.93 -25.07 -2.78
N GLU A 273 -5.79 -25.71 -2.56
CA GLU A 273 -5.65 -27.17 -2.52
C GLU A 273 -6.51 -27.83 -1.44
N ARG A 274 -6.72 -27.15 -0.30
CA ARG A 274 -7.58 -27.62 0.80
C ARG A 274 -9.05 -27.20 0.65
N GLY A 275 -9.44 -26.63 -0.50
CA GLY A 275 -10.84 -26.30 -0.83
C GLY A 275 -11.25 -24.85 -0.55
N GLY A 276 -10.31 -23.98 -0.21
CA GLY A 276 -10.55 -22.54 -0.13
C GLY A 276 -10.79 -21.91 -1.49
N ASN A 277 -11.35 -20.69 -1.51
CA ASN A 277 -11.71 -19.99 -2.75
C ASN A 277 -10.93 -18.68 -2.89
N LEU A 278 -10.60 -18.30 -4.12
CA LEU A 278 -10.05 -16.98 -4.44
C LEU A 278 -11.03 -16.23 -5.33
N THR A 279 -11.28 -14.96 -5.02
CA THR A 279 -11.84 -14.01 -5.99
C THR A 279 -10.82 -12.90 -6.24
N SER A 280 -10.44 -12.73 -7.51
CA SER A 280 -9.61 -11.60 -7.94
C SER A 280 -10.48 -10.62 -8.71
N PHE A 281 -10.76 -9.47 -8.09
CA PHE A 281 -11.24 -8.26 -8.76
C PHE A 281 -10.08 -7.32 -9.09
N SER A 282 -8.91 -7.90 -9.34
CA SER A 282 -7.67 -7.20 -9.67
C SER A 282 -7.25 -7.47 -11.11
N GLY A 283 -6.48 -6.54 -11.69
CA GLY A 283 -5.75 -6.76 -12.94
C GLY A 283 -4.25 -6.86 -12.68
N ASN A 284 -3.51 -7.52 -13.58
CA ASN A 284 -2.06 -7.72 -13.47
C ASN A 284 -1.65 -8.43 -12.16
N THR A 285 -2.55 -9.23 -11.59
CA THR A 285 -2.38 -9.91 -10.31
C THR A 285 -1.29 -10.97 -10.39
N MET A 286 -0.40 -11.04 -9.39
CA MET A 286 0.73 -11.99 -9.36
C MET A 286 1.60 -11.92 -10.62
N PHE A 287 1.83 -10.74 -11.19
CA PHE A 287 2.69 -10.62 -12.37
C PHE A 287 4.19 -10.72 -12.00
N TRP A 288 4.60 -10.05 -10.92
CA TRP A 288 5.99 -10.06 -10.45
C TRP A 288 6.18 -10.98 -9.25
N GLN A 289 7.14 -11.90 -9.36
CA GLN A 289 7.76 -12.55 -8.21
C GLN A 289 8.68 -11.56 -7.50
N VAL A 290 8.55 -11.46 -6.18
CA VAL A 290 9.41 -10.63 -5.32
C VAL A 290 10.03 -11.42 -4.19
N ARG A 291 11.07 -10.85 -3.58
CA ARG A 291 11.63 -11.34 -2.31
C ARG A 291 11.46 -10.29 -1.24
N LEU A 292 10.83 -10.67 -0.13
CA LEU A 292 10.76 -9.85 1.08
C LEU A 292 12.05 -10.04 1.88
N THR A 293 12.51 -9.00 2.56
CA THR A 293 13.74 -9.01 3.36
C THR A 293 13.44 -8.82 4.85
N ASP A 294 14.36 -9.25 5.70
CA ASP A 294 14.24 -9.11 7.17
C ASP A 294 14.24 -7.64 7.64
N ILE A 295 14.68 -6.71 6.80
CA ILE A 295 14.70 -5.27 7.12
C ILE A 295 13.40 -4.55 6.71
N GLY A 296 12.39 -5.29 6.26
CA GLY A 296 11.12 -4.74 5.81
C GLY A 296 11.23 -4.03 4.45
N SER A 297 11.98 -4.62 3.51
CA SER A 297 12.07 -4.19 2.12
C SER A 297 11.65 -5.30 1.16
N MET A 298 11.47 -4.94 -0.12
CA MET A 298 11.07 -5.85 -1.19
C MET A 298 11.99 -5.69 -2.39
N ILE A 299 12.59 -6.81 -2.83
CA ILE A 299 13.49 -6.88 -3.97
C ILE A 299 12.74 -7.39 -5.21
N CYS A 300 12.92 -6.70 -6.32
CA CYS A 300 12.43 -7.10 -7.65
C CYS A 300 13.32 -6.55 -8.76
N TYR A 301 14.01 -7.44 -9.47
CA TYR A 301 14.80 -7.10 -10.66
C TYR A 301 13.94 -6.97 -11.94
N LYS A 302 12.64 -7.31 -11.86
CA LYS A 302 11.65 -7.17 -12.93
C LYS A 302 12.14 -7.75 -14.26
N TYR A 303 12.15 -6.93 -15.31
CA TYR A 303 12.60 -7.29 -16.66
C TYR A 303 14.05 -7.76 -16.73
N LYS A 304 14.88 -7.39 -15.75
CA LYS A 304 16.31 -7.75 -15.68
C LYS A 304 16.54 -9.00 -14.83
N GLY A 305 15.49 -9.63 -14.30
CA GLY A 305 15.61 -10.80 -13.42
C GLY A 305 16.51 -11.90 -14.01
N HIS A 306 16.28 -12.24 -15.28
CA HIS A 306 17.02 -13.30 -15.99
C HIS A 306 18.52 -12.99 -16.24
N THR A 307 18.95 -11.74 -16.07
CA THR A 307 20.35 -11.32 -16.31
C THR A 307 21.07 -10.79 -15.08
N GLU A 308 20.36 -10.14 -14.16
CA GLU A 308 20.96 -9.34 -13.08
C GLU A 308 20.58 -9.85 -11.68
N ASP A 309 19.63 -10.76 -11.54
CA ASP A 309 19.20 -11.23 -10.23
C ASP A 309 20.25 -12.17 -9.59
N PRO A 310 20.82 -11.81 -8.41
CA PRO A 310 21.80 -12.65 -7.72
C PRO A 310 21.30 -14.06 -7.40
N ALA A 311 19.99 -14.27 -7.24
CA ALA A 311 19.43 -15.60 -6.99
C ALA A 311 19.77 -16.61 -8.10
N LEU A 312 19.92 -16.14 -9.34
CA LEU A 312 20.33 -17.00 -10.46
C LEU A 312 21.78 -17.45 -10.35
N ALA A 313 22.68 -16.56 -9.91
CA ALA A 313 24.08 -16.89 -9.71
C ALA A 313 24.27 -17.95 -8.61
N ASP A 314 23.37 -17.96 -7.62
CA ASP A 314 23.34 -18.95 -6.53
C ASP A 314 22.62 -20.26 -6.91
N GLY A 315 22.09 -20.37 -8.12
CA GLY A 315 21.32 -21.54 -8.58
C GLY A 315 19.89 -21.63 -8.02
N ARG A 316 19.39 -20.58 -7.35
CA ARG A 316 18.02 -20.47 -6.81
C ARG A 316 17.08 -19.88 -7.87
N THR A 317 16.93 -20.61 -8.98
CA THR A 317 16.20 -20.13 -10.17
C THR A 317 14.73 -19.85 -9.88
N GLU A 318 14.11 -20.68 -9.06
CA GLU A 318 12.74 -20.54 -8.58
C GLU A 318 12.51 -19.29 -7.73
N GLU A 319 13.56 -18.69 -7.17
CA GLU A 319 13.49 -17.46 -6.37
C GLU A 319 13.79 -16.19 -7.18
N MET A 320 13.97 -16.29 -8.51
CA MET A 320 14.24 -15.14 -9.37
C MET A 320 13.11 -14.10 -9.27
N SER A 321 13.45 -12.89 -8.84
CA SER A 321 12.52 -11.78 -8.70
C SER A 321 12.27 -11.08 -10.04
N GLY A 322 11.54 -11.77 -10.91
CA GLY A 322 11.09 -11.32 -12.23
C GLY A 322 9.65 -11.77 -12.46
N MET A 323 9.29 -12.10 -13.70
CA MET A 323 7.91 -12.55 -13.99
C MET A 323 7.68 -13.96 -13.44
N TRP A 324 6.52 -14.20 -12.86
CA TRP A 324 6.09 -15.55 -12.45
C TRP A 324 6.00 -16.52 -13.64
N ALA A 325 5.53 -16.03 -14.78
CA ALA A 325 5.44 -16.77 -16.04
C ALA A 325 6.77 -16.93 -16.80
N ASP A 326 7.87 -16.36 -16.30
CA ASP A 326 9.18 -16.52 -16.94
C ASP A 326 9.55 -18.02 -17.00
N PRO A 327 10.08 -18.56 -18.12
CA PRO A 327 10.45 -19.97 -18.22
C PRO A 327 11.44 -20.48 -17.17
N LEU A 328 12.22 -19.59 -16.55
CA LEU A 328 13.12 -19.93 -15.46
C LEU A 328 12.36 -20.23 -14.16
N VAL A 329 11.34 -19.43 -13.83
CA VAL A 329 10.49 -19.62 -12.63
C VAL A 329 9.40 -20.65 -12.91
N ASN A 330 8.85 -20.65 -14.13
CA ASN A 330 7.87 -21.58 -14.67
C ASN A 330 6.66 -21.81 -13.76
N ARG A 331 6.12 -20.73 -13.19
CA ARG A 331 4.96 -20.77 -12.30
C ARG A 331 3.98 -19.66 -12.72
N PRO A 332 3.35 -19.74 -13.90
CA PRO A 332 2.52 -18.65 -14.41
C PRO A 332 1.30 -18.39 -13.51
N GLU A 333 0.94 -17.14 -13.31
CA GLU A 333 -0.24 -16.68 -12.56
C GLU A 333 -1.56 -17.21 -13.11
N ALA A 334 -1.63 -17.43 -14.43
CA ALA A 334 -2.80 -18.03 -15.09
C ALA A 334 -3.16 -19.43 -14.58
N SER A 335 -2.22 -20.15 -13.94
CA SER A 335 -2.50 -21.44 -13.29
C SER A 335 -3.43 -21.33 -12.07
N ILE A 336 -3.48 -20.16 -11.43
CA ILE A 336 -4.37 -19.85 -10.30
C ILE A 336 -5.58 -19.05 -10.77
N LEU A 337 -5.33 -18.01 -11.58
CA LEU A 337 -6.34 -17.00 -11.92
C LEU A 337 -7.23 -17.41 -13.11
N GLY A 338 -6.80 -18.39 -13.91
CA GLY A 338 -7.44 -18.76 -15.18
C GLY A 338 -7.25 -17.74 -16.31
N ALA A 339 -6.55 -16.63 -16.04
CA ALA A 339 -6.17 -15.58 -16.98
C ALA A 339 -4.82 -14.97 -16.55
N GLY A 340 -4.10 -14.36 -17.48
CA GLY A 340 -2.82 -13.66 -17.28
C GLY A 340 -2.59 -12.63 -18.37
#